data_AF-E5BEY9-F1
#
_entry.id   AF-E5BEY9-F1
#
_cell.length_a   1.000
_cell.length_b   1.000
_cell.length_c   1.000
_cell.angle_alpha   90.00
_cell.angle_beta   90.00
_cell.angle_gamma   90.00
#
_symmetry.space_group_name_H-M   'P 1'
#
loop_
_entity.id
_entity.type
_entity.pdbx_description
1 polymer ?
#
loop_
_entity_poly.entity_id
_entity_poly.type
_entity_poly.pdbx_seq_one_letter_code
_entity_poly.pdbx_strand_id
1 'polypeptide(L)' 'MWKCKKCGNDTFYQPTRSRFIIYSADKNENIIGCDDDCNVEYGKFYCENCKKTGWRLSDVAKWVEEEENE' A
#
# COMPACT_ATOMS: atom_id res chain seq x y z
N MET A 1 5.27 9.18 -0.80
CA MET A 1 5.12 7.71 -0.80
C MET A 1 4.49 7.19 0.49
N TRP A 2 3.80 6.04 0.44
CA TRP A 2 3.23 5.41 1.64
C TRP A 2 4.27 4.62 2.43
N LYS A 3 4.30 4.81 3.76
CA LYS A 3 5.20 4.11 4.68
C LYS A 3 4.42 3.51 5.84
N CYS A 4 4.66 2.24 6.15
CA CYS A 4 3.95 1.51 7.19
C CYS A 4 4.13 2.21 8.54
N LYS A 5 3.03 2.49 9.25
CA LYS A 5 3.04 3.13 10.58
C LYS A 5 3.82 2.34 11.63
N LYS A 6 3.97 1.02 11.46
CA LYS A 6 4.64 0.12 12.43
C LYS A 6 6.13 -0.10 12.13
N CYS A 7 6.51 -0.24 10.86
CA CYS A 7 7.87 -0.68 10.50
C CYS A 7 8.55 0.17 9.41
N GLY A 8 7.88 1.18 8.87
CA GLY A 8 8.44 2.02 7.81
C GLY A 8 8.53 1.39 6.42
N ASN A 9 8.16 0.11 6.25
CA ASN A 9 8.11 -0.53 4.92
C ASN A 9 7.14 0.20 3.97
N ASP A 10 7.46 0.24 2.68
CA ASP A 10 6.62 0.84 1.63
C ASP A 10 5.91 -0.17 0.74
N THR A 11 6.25 -1.46 0.84
CA THR A 11 5.56 -2.53 0.12
C THR A 11 4.31 -2.98 0.85
N PHE A 12 3.19 -3.02 0.13
CA PHE A 12 1.89 -3.49 0.61
C PHE A 12 1.27 -4.47 -0.40
N TYR A 13 0.45 -5.40 0.11
CA TYR A 13 -0.28 -6.35 -0.72
C TYR A 13 -1.70 -6.55 -0.21
N GLN A 14 -2.57 -7.06 -1.07
CA GLN A 14 -3.92 -7.51 -0.72
C GLN A 14 -4.09 -8.98 -1.13
N PRO A 15 -4.50 -9.87 -0.22
CA PRO A 15 -4.89 -11.22 -0.59
C PRO A 15 -6.28 -11.17 -1.22
N THR A 16 -6.33 -11.20 -2.55
CA THR A 16 -7.57 -11.47 -3.31
C THR A 16 -7.53 -12.95 -3.76
N ARG A 17 -8.34 -13.37 -4.75
CA ARG A 17 -8.20 -14.71 -5.35
C ARG A 17 -6.79 -14.97 -5.92
N SER A 18 -6.03 -13.91 -6.18
CA SER A 18 -4.60 -13.91 -6.48
C SER A 18 -3.85 -12.97 -5.51
N ARG A 19 -2.53 -13.12 -5.37
CA ARG A 19 -1.73 -12.17 -4.56
C ARG A 19 -1.61 -10.86 -5.33
N PHE A 20 -2.39 -9.85 -4.96
CA PHE A 20 -2.34 -8.52 -5.55
C PHE A 20 -1.27 -7.67 -4.87
N ILE A 21 -0.19 -7.35 -5.58
CA ILE A 21 0.92 -6.54 -5.08
C ILE A 21 0.74 -5.10 -5.53
N ILE A 22 0.85 -4.17 -4.58
CA ILE A 22 0.74 -2.73 -4.83
C ILE A 22 2.14 -2.14 -4.72
N TYR A 23 2.60 -1.58 -5.83
CA TYR A 23 3.89 -0.90 -5.89
C TYR A 23 3.74 0.59 -5.59
N SER A 24 2.63 1.20 -6.02
CA SER A 24 2.41 2.62 -5.84
C SER A 24 0.92 2.97 -5.69
N ALA A 25 0.66 3.86 -4.75
CA ALA A 25 -0.62 4.51 -4.53
C ALA A 25 -0.38 6.00 -4.30
N ASP A 26 -1.30 6.86 -4.73
CA ASP A 26 -1.22 8.30 -4.50
C ASP A 26 -1.63 8.66 -3.05
N LYS A 27 -1.51 9.95 -2.70
CA LYS A 27 -1.88 10.46 -1.37
C LYS A 27 -3.38 10.29 -1.02
N ASN A 28 -4.23 10.13 -2.02
CA ASN A 28 -5.67 9.92 -1.87
C ASN A 28 -6.03 8.43 -1.80
N GLU A 29 -5.03 7.54 -1.70
CA GLU A 29 -5.18 6.08 -1.69
C GLU A 29 -5.59 5.48 -3.05
N ASN A 30 -5.49 6.23 -4.15
CA ASN A 30 -5.72 5.67 -5.47
C ASN A 30 -4.51 4.82 -5.88
N ILE A 31 -4.75 3.55 -6.19
CA ILE A 31 -3.72 2.64 -6.69
C ILE A 31 -3.36 3.09 -8.12
N ILE A 32 -2.10 3.49 -8.31
CA ILE A 32 -1.56 3.95 -9.60
C ILE A 32 -0.55 2.96 -10.21
N GLY A 33 -0.13 1.96 -9.44
CA GLY A 33 0.75 0.89 -9.91
C GLY A 33 0.50 -0.42 -9.16
N CYS A 34 0.13 -1.45 -9.92
CA CYS A 34 -0.10 -2.81 -9.45
C CYS A 34 0.45 -3.83 -10.47
N ASP A 35 0.63 -5.08 -10.04
CA ASP A 35 1.28 -6.13 -10.84
C ASP A 35 0.47 -6.65 -12.04
N ASP A 36 -0.88 -6.57 -11.98
CA ASP A 36 -1.75 -7.30 -12.91
C ASP A 36 -2.95 -6.45 -13.36
N ASP A 37 -4.08 -6.55 -12.68
CA ASP A 37 -5.31 -5.80 -12.97
C ASP A 37 -5.72 -5.02 -11.72
N CYS A 38 -5.67 -3.69 -11.75
CA CYS A 38 -6.08 -2.89 -10.60
C CYS A 38 -7.62 -2.84 -10.42
N ASN A 39 -8.41 -3.62 -11.18
CA ASN A 39 -9.87 -3.74 -11.03
C ASN A 39 -10.34 -4.84 -10.06
N VAL A 40 -9.46 -5.47 -9.28
CA VAL A 40 -9.89 -6.55 -8.36
C VAL A 40 -10.61 -6.00 -7.13
N GLU A 41 -11.67 -6.70 -6.70
CA GLU A 41 -12.36 -6.42 -5.44
C GLU A 41 -11.38 -6.42 -4.26
N TYR A 42 -11.23 -5.24 -3.65
CA TYR A 42 -10.19 -4.94 -2.67
C TYR A 42 -10.41 -5.70 -1.35
N GLY A 43 -9.46 -6.55 -0.96
CA GLY A 43 -9.33 -7.11 0.38
C GLY A 43 -8.71 -6.13 1.39
N LYS A 44 -8.38 -6.59 2.60
CA LYS A 44 -7.56 -5.78 3.52
C LYS A 44 -6.16 -5.56 2.94
N PHE A 45 -5.57 -4.38 3.15
CA PHE A 45 -4.15 -4.11 2.90
C PHE A 45 -3.29 -4.75 3.97
N TYR A 46 -2.15 -5.30 3.58
CA TYR A 46 -1.17 -5.92 4.44
C TYR A 46 0.20 -5.30 4.17
N CYS A 47 0.88 -4.87 5.23
CA CYS A 47 2.30 -4.55 5.15
C CYS A 47 3.09 -5.85 4.94
N GLU A 48 3.93 -5.90 3.91
CA GLU A 48 4.70 -7.10 3.60
C GLU A 48 5.61 -7.54 4.76
N ASN A 49 6.28 -6.57 5.39
CA ASN A 49 7.25 -6.84 6.46
C ASN A 49 6.59 -7.20 7.80
N CYS A 50 5.77 -6.29 8.36
CA CYS A 50 5.26 -6.45 9.72
C CYS A 50 3.86 -7.08 9.82
N LYS A 51 3.26 -7.44 8.67
CA LYS A 51 1.91 -8.00 8.53
C LYS A 51 0.80 -7.19 9.17
N LYS A 52 1.02 -5.90 9.47
CA LYS A 52 -0.03 -4.99 9.92
C LYS A 52 -1.09 -4.89 8.81
N THR A 53 -2.35 -4.96 9.21
CA THR A 53 -3.49 -5.02 8.28
C THR A 53 -4.47 -3.87 8.47
N GLY A 54 -5.17 -3.47 7.43
CA GLY A 54 -6.21 -2.44 7.48
C GLY A 54 -7.12 -2.50 6.26
N TRP A 55 -8.29 -1.87 6.34
CA TRP A 55 -9.20 -1.80 5.19
C TRP A 55 -8.80 -0.68 4.22
N ARG A 56 -8.09 0.32 4.74
CA ARG A 56 -7.52 1.44 3.99
C ARG A 56 -6.01 1.45 4.09
N LEU A 57 -5.32 2.03 3.11
CA LEU A 57 -3.87 2.20 3.18
C LEU A 57 -3.52 3.12 4.36
N SER A 58 -4.34 4.14 4.61
CA SER A 58 -4.21 5.06 5.74
C SER A 58 -4.37 4.39 7.11
N ASP A 59 -5.01 3.22 7.22
CA ASP A 59 -5.08 2.47 8.49
C ASP A 59 -3.72 1.83 8.84
N VAL A 60 -2.95 1.43 7.81
CA VAL A 60 -1.72 0.66 7.93
C VAL A 60 -0.47 1.53 7.80
N ALA A 61 -0.56 2.56 6.97
CA ALA A 61 0.54 3.38 6.50
C ALA A 61 0.21 4.87 6.66
N LYS A 62 1.25 5.70 6.58
CA LYS A 62 1.17 7.16 6.49
C LYS A 62 1.81 7.60 5.19
N TRP A 63 1.25 8.63 4.55
CA TRP A 63 1.91 9.30 3.44
C TRP A 63 3.09 10.11 3.99
N VAL A 64 4.25 9.92 3.38
CA VAL A 64 5.46 10.70 3.63
C VAL A 64 5.81 11.37 2.30
N GLU A 65 5.86 12.69 2.28
CA GLU A 65 6.36 13.41 1.11
C GLU A 65 7.84 13.08 0.97
N GLU A 66 8.27 12.68 -0.23
CA GLU A 66 9.70 12.66 -0.51
C GLU A 66 10.11 14.13 -0.56
N GLU A 67 10.86 14.59 0.44
CA GLU A 67 11.52 15.88 0.35
C GLU A 67 12.50 15.77 -0.84
N GLU A 68 12.11 16.35 -1.97
CA GLU A 68 13.06 16.69 -3.03
C GLU A 68 14.09 17.61 -2.37
N ASN A 69 15.28 17.07 -2.09
CA ASN A 69 16.42 17.88 -1.71
C ASN A 69 16.77 18.79 -2.90
N GLU A 70 16.36 20.06 -2.84
CA GLU A 70 16.95 21.15 -3.64
C GLU A 70 18.32 21.57 -3.08
#